data_AF-A0A239AN57-F1
#
_entry.id   AF-A0A239AN57-F1
#
_cell.length_a   1.000
_cell.length_b   1.000
_cell.length_c   1.000
_cell.angle_alpha   90.00
_cell.angle_beta   90.00
_cell.angle_gamma   90.00
#
_symmetry.space_group_name_H-M   'P 1'
#
loop_
_entity.id
_entity.type
_entity.pdbx_description
1 polymer ?
#
loop_
_entity_poly.entity_id
_entity_poly.type
_entity_poly.pdbx_seq_one_letter_code
_entity_poly.pdbx_strand_id
1 'polypeptide(L)'
;MTLETATSKDKEIPFDKLVALDDEVRASINLIHSGLAELQNINGGNDFYYLPFNLLSNGFEKLLKLIICFYHWEQYGQFPTMDDFKKSKKDNGHNLLYLKDKVTADYFVASTPALKDDLDTLTNNPTLNQLVDFLGEFGQYSRYYNLDVIISNPKQKSKDIKQLWERLETDLLLADKELFDKFKDNHKDIDKTKLDEIRKINDQVRTKTIVLLEIFARALTRQFTFGKLGQAQRFTGTIRTFLFLNDSDLGQRDYRELKK
;
A
#
# COMPACT_ATOMS: atom_id res chain seq x y z
N MET A 1 -41.43 12.61 -8.69
CA MET A 1 -40.26 13.00 -9.50
C MET A 1 -39.31 11.82 -9.50
N THR A 2 -39.45 10.96 -10.49
CA THR A 2 -38.73 9.69 -10.60
C THR A 2 -37.32 10.01 -11.10
N LEU A 3 -36.30 9.70 -10.29
CA LEU A 3 -34.91 9.73 -10.72
C LEU A 3 -34.72 8.58 -11.71
N GLU A 4 -34.66 8.91 -12.99
CA GLU A 4 -34.19 7.98 -14.02
C GLU A 4 -32.72 7.65 -13.70
N THR A 5 -32.47 6.41 -13.29
CA THR A 5 -31.12 5.87 -13.24
C THR A 5 -30.62 5.74 -14.67
N ALA A 6 -29.84 6.72 -15.10
CA ALA A 6 -29.12 6.68 -16.37
C ALA A 6 -28.37 5.35 -16.48
N THR A 7 -28.67 4.60 -17.55
CA THR A 7 -28.01 3.32 -17.85
C THR A 7 -26.51 3.52 -18.08
N SER A 8 -25.67 2.57 -17.69
CA SER A 8 -24.19 2.68 -17.66
C SER A 8 -23.50 3.00 -19.00
N LYS A 9 -24.26 3.10 -20.10
CA LYS A 9 -23.75 3.38 -21.45
C LYS A 9 -23.45 4.86 -21.73
N ASP A 10 -23.93 5.80 -20.90
CA ASP A 10 -23.85 7.24 -21.21
C ASP A 10 -22.82 8.05 -20.38
N LYS A 11 -22.01 7.40 -19.54
CA LYS A 11 -21.01 8.07 -18.68
C LYS A 11 -19.59 7.91 -19.23
N GLU A 12 -19.32 8.50 -20.39
CA GLU A 12 -17.96 8.54 -20.93
C GLU A 12 -17.12 9.62 -20.23
N ILE A 13 -15.95 9.22 -19.71
CA ILE A 13 -15.02 10.13 -19.05
C ILE A 13 -14.46 11.11 -20.09
N PRO A 14 -14.47 12.43 -19.84
CA PRO A 14 -13.84 13.41 -20.72
C PRO A 14 -12.38 13.05 -21.04
N PHE A 15 -11.97 13.24 -22.29
CA PHE A 15 -10.67 12.75 -22.78
C PHE A 15 -9.48 13.25 -21.96
N ASP A 16 -9.45 14.52 -21.58
CA ASP A 16 -8.39 15.12 -20.74
C ASP A 16 -8.30 14.43 -19.37
N LYS A 17 -9.45 14.11 -18.77
CA LYS A 17 -9.53 13.38 -17.50
C LYS A 17 -9.11 11.93 -17.66
N LEU A 18 -9.47 11.30 -18.78
CA LEU A 18 -9.09 9.93 -19.07
C LEU A 18 -7.56 9.77 -19.19
N VAL A 19 -6.89 10.72 -19.86
CA VAL A 19 -5.42 10.75 -19.94
C VAL A 19 -4.80 10.93 -18.56
N ALA A 20 -5.30 11.87 -17.76
CA ALA A 20 -4.80 12.08 -16.41
C ALA A 20 -4.99 10.85 -15.50
N LEU A 21 -6.11 10.14 -15.64
CA LEU A 21 -6.35 8.88 -14.93
C LEU A 21 -5.38 7.78 -15.38
N ASP A 22 -5.10 7.67 -16.68
CA ASP A 22 -4.12 6.70 -17.19
C ASP A 22 -2.72 6.95 -16.61
N ASP A 23 -2.27 8.19 -16.64
CA ASP A 23 -0.98 8.60 -16.09
C ASP A 23 -0.91 8.30 -14.58
N GLU A 24 -1.96 8.60 -13.83
CA GLU A 24 -2.03 8.33 -12.38
C GLU A 24 -2.09 6.82 -12.07
N VAL A 25 -2.84 6.02 -12.84
CA VAL A 25 -2.85 4.56 -12.67
C VAL A 25 -1.46 4.00 -12.94
N ARG A 26 -0.81 4.37 -14.05
CA ARG A 26 0.56 3.94 -14.37
C ARG A 26 1.55 4.36 -13.29
N ALA A 27 1.50 5.60 -12.84
CA ALA A 27 2.37 6.11 -11.79
C ALA A 27 2.17 5.31 -10.48
N SER A 28 0.93 5.07 -10.06
CA SER A 28 0.64 4.31 -8.84
C SER A 28 1.22 2.89 -8.88
N ILE A 29 1.03 2.17 -9.99
CA ILE A 29 1.53 0.80 -10.15
C ILE A 29 3.05 0.78 -10.23
N ASN A 30 3.67 1.71 -10.96
CA ASN A 30 5.12 1.81 -11.07
C ASN A 30 5.78 2.17 -9.73
N LEU A 31 5.15 3.03 -8.93
CA LEU A 31 5.62 3.37 -7.58
C LEU A 31 5.56 2.16 -6.65
N ILE A 32 4.44 1.40 -6.65
CA ILE A 32 4.32 0.18 -5.84
C ILE A 32 5.37 -0.85 -6.27
N HIS A 33 5.48 -1.12 -7.57
CA HIS A 33 6.46 -2.06 -8.12
C HIS A 33 7.90 -1.67 -7.75
N SER A 34 8.27 -0.41 -7.96
CA SER A 34 9.61 0.09 -7.64
C SER A 34 9.87 0.06 -6.13
N GLY A 35 8.86 0.38 -5.32
CA GLY A 35 8.96 0.28 -3.86
C GLY A 35 9.20 -1.14 -3.38
N LEU A 36 8.55 -2.15 -3.97
CA LEU A 36 8.81 -3.57 -3.69
C LEU A 36 10.20 -3.99 -4.14
N ALA A 37 10.66 -3.54 -5.31
CA ALA A 37 12.00 -3.81 -5.82
C ALA A 37 13.10 -3.25 -4.89
N GLU A 38 12.94 -1.99 -4.46
CA GLU A 38 13.86 -1.35 -3.52
C GLU A 38 13.84 -2.04 -2.16
N LEU A 39 12.67 -2.50 -1.70
CA LEU A 39 12.58 -3.29 -0.47
C LEU A 39 13.38 -4.59 -0.64
N GLN A 40 13.28 -5.29 -1.77
CA GLN A 40 14.08 -6.49 -2.06
C GLN A 40 15.60 -6.25 -2.16
N ASN A 41 16.04 -5.00 -2.36
CA ASN A 41 17.45 -4.62 -2.37
C ASN A 41 18.02 -4.32 -0.98
N ILE A 42 17.18 -4.23 0.06
CA ILE A 42 17.63 -4.03 1.44
C ILE A 42 18.38 -5.27 1.93
N ASN A 43 19.52 -5.05 2.58
CA ASN A 43 20.36 -6.10 3.17
C ASN A 43 21.28 -5.50 4.25
N GLY A 44 22.16 -6.32 4.84
CA GLY A 44 23.07 -5.85 5.90
C GLY A 44 24.04 -4.73 5.52
N GLY A 45 24.22 -4.44 4.22
CA GLY A 45 25.00 -3.29 3.72
C GLY A 45 24.15 -2.16 3.11
N ASN A 46 22.83 -2.35 2.98
CA ASN A 46 21.88 -1.36 2.50
C ASN A 46 20.64 -1.35 3.40
N ASP A 47 20.60 -0.42 4.36
CA ASP A 47 19.50 -0.19 5.28
C ASP A 47 18.69 1.08 4.94
N PHE A 48 18.76 1.54 3.69
CA PHE A 48 18.08 2.77 3.25
C PHE A 48 16.58 2.58 3.01
N TYR A 49 15.85 2.28 4.08
CA TYR A 49 14.40 2.06 4.09
C TYR A 49 13.55 3.27 3.68
N TYR A 50 14.13 4.48 3.68
CA TYR A 50 13.43 5.70 3.29
C TYR A 50 12.84 5.60 1.87
N LEU A 51 13.65 5.16 0.90
CA LEU A 51 13.22 5.11 -0.50
C LEU A 51 12.06 4.14 -0.74
N PRO A 52 12.14 2.85 -0.37
CA PRO A 52 11.03 1.91 -0.61
C PRO A 52 9.74 2.38 0.07
N PHE A 53 9.80 2.87 1.32
CA PHE A 53 8.60 3.34 2.01
C PHE A 53 8.01 4.61 1.41
N ASN A 54 8.83 5.53 0.90
CA ASN A 54 8.33 6.69 0.17
C ASN A 54 7.61 6.28 -1.12
N LEU A 55 8.17 5.35 -1.88
CA LEU A 55 7.56 4.86 -3.12
C LEU A 55 6.23 4.13 -2.83
N LEU A 56 6.22 3.20 -1.88
CA LEU A 56 5.04 2.44 -1.49
C LEU A 56 3.92 3.35 -0.96
N SER A 57 4.24 4.26 -0.03
CA SER A 57 3.28 5.20 0.56
C SER A 57 2.57 6.03 -0.52
N ASN A 58 3.35 6.65 -1.43
CA ASN A 58 2.78 7.45 -2.51
C ASN A 58 1.99 6.59 -3.53
N GLY A 59 2.49 5.39 -3.85
CA GLY A 59 1.85 4.49 -4.79
C GLY A 59 0.48 4.00 -4.31
N PHE A 60 0.39 3.53 -3.06
CA PHE A 60 -0.87 3.09 -2.47
C PHE A 60 -1.86 4.23 -2.25
N GLU A 61 -1.38 5.41 -1.84
CA GLU A 61 -2.25 6.59 -1.68
C GLU A 61 -2.93 6.95 -3.01
N LYS A 62 -2.16 7.01 -4.10
CA LYS A 62 -2.70 7.26 -5.44
C LYS A 62 -3.71 6.21 -5.85
N LEU A 63 -3.39 4.92 -5.65
CA LEU A 63 -4.28 3.82 -6.04
C LEU A 63 -5.63 3.85 -5.28
N LEU A 64 -5.61 4.14 -3.98
CA LEU A 64 -6.84 4.30 -3.19
C LEU A 64 -7.68 5.49 -3.67
N LYS A 65 -7.05 6.64 -3.92
CA LYS A 65 -7.74 7.82 -4.47
C LYS A 65 -8.35 7.55 -5.84
N LEU A 66 -7.65 6.80 -6.69
CA LEU A 66 -8.15 6.38 -8.00
C LEU A 66 -9.41 5.51 -7.88
N ILE A 67 -9.46 4.57 -6.93
CA ILE A 67 -10.66 3.77 -6.67
C ILE A 67 -11.85 4.68 -6.33
N ILE A 68 -11.66 5.67 -5.45
CA ILE A 68 -12.68 6.66 -5.10
C ILE A 68 -13.12 7.44 -6.36
N CYS A 69 -12.17 7.90 -7.18
CA CYS A 69 -12.45 8.61 -8.44
C CYS A 69 -13.32 7.78 -9.40
N PHE A 70 -12.94 6.53 -9.65
CA PHE A 70 -13.68 5.65 -10.56
C PHE A 70 -15.08 5.32 -10.02
N TYR A 71 -15.19 5.07 -8.73
CA TYR A 71 -16.48 4.81 -8.10
C TYR A 71 -17.40 6.03 -8.20
N HIS A 72 -16.92 7.24 -7.87
CA HIS A 72 -17.71 8.48 -7.97
C HIS A 72 -18.18 8.73 -9.39
N TRP A 73 -17.31 8.53 -10.38
CA TRP A 73 -17.70 8.66 -11.77
C TRP A 73 -18.79 7.66 -12.16
N GLU A 74 -18.61 6.39 -11.80
CA GLU A 74 -19.57 5.33 -12.10
C GLU A 74 -20.94 5.60 -11.46
N GLN A 75 -20.97 5.96 -10.18
CA GLN A 75 -22.21 6.18 -9.45
C GLN A 75 -22.88 7.51 -9.82
N TYR A 76 -22.11 8.60 -9.90
CA TYR A 76 -22.66 9.96 -9.93
C TYR A 76 -22.39 10.70 -11.25
N GLY A 77 -21.51 10.20 -12.12
CA GLY A 77 -21.11 10.90 -13.36
C GLY A 77 -20.25 12.15 -13.12
N GLN A 78 -19.64 12.25 -11.93
CA GLN A 78 -18.77 13.35 -11.55
C GLN A 78 -17.57 12.82 -10.76
N PHE A 79 -16.45 13.54 -10.80
CA PHE A 79 -15.28 13.22 -9.99
C PHE A 79 -15.41 13.75 -8.56
N PRO A 80 -14.73 13.13 -7.58
CA PRO A 80 -14.72 13.60 -6.21
C PRO A 80 -14.03 14.96 -6.11
N THR A 81 -14.34 15.67 -5.04
CA THR A 81 -13.68 16.91 -4.64
C THR A 81 -12.53 16.62 -3.67
N MET A 82 -11.72 17.64 -3.36
CA MET A 82 -10.64 17.49 -2.38
C MET A 82 -11.12 17.13 -0.97
N ASP A 83 -12.36 17.45 -0.64
CA ASP A 83 -12.93 17.13 0.68
C ASP A 83 -13.24 15.63 0.79
N ASP A 84 -13.48 14.93 -0.32
CA ASP A 84 -13.69 13.48 -0.35
C ASP A 84 -12.43 12.69 0.03
N PHE A 85 -11.25 13.29 -0.02
CA PHE A 85 -10.00 12.63 0.38
C PHE A 85 -9.58 12.94 1.82
N LYS A 86 -10.30 13.81 2.52
CA LYS A 86 -9.90 14.33 3.84
C LYS A 86 -10.79 13.78 4.94
N LYS A 87 -10.17 13.42 6.07
CA LYS A 87 -10.92 13.09 7.30
C LYS A 87 -11.52 14.33 7.96
N SER A 88 -10.86 15.48 7.81
CA SER A 88 -11.32 16.76 8.39
C SER A 88 -10.74 17.95 7.63
N LYS A 89 -11.25 19.17 7.89
CA LYS A 89 -10.74 20.41 7.28
C LYS A 89 -9.26 20.70 7.59
N LYS A 90 -8.70 20.10 8.66
CA LYS A 90 -7.29 20.23 9.05
C LYS A 90 -6.39 19.15 8.45
N ASP A 91 -6.99 18.15 7.80
CA ASP A 91 -6.30 17.07 7.13
C ASP A 91 -5.88 17.51 5.73
N ASN A 92 -4.67 17.15 5.32
CA ASN A 92 -4.16 17.41 3.98
C ASN A 92 -4.56 16.29 2.99
N GLY A 93 -5.25 15.24 3.46
CA GLY A 93 -5.77 14.16 2.62
C GLY A 93 -4.72 13.12 2.23
N HIS A 94 -3.67 12.97 3.07
CA HIS A 94 -2.56 12.03 2.88
C HIS A 94 -2.56 10.91 3.93
N ASN A 95 -3.67 10.72 4.67
CA ASN A 95 -3.77 9.65 5.64
C ASN A 95 -4.15 8.33 4.95
N LEU A 96 -3.16 7.48 4.74
CA LEU A 96 -3.31 6.22 4.01
C LEU A 96 -4.28 5.25 4.71
N LEU A 97 -4.20 5.11 6.04
CA LEU A 97 -5.09 4.25 6.80
C LEU A 97 -6.55 4.70 6.67
N TYR A 98 -6.80 6.01 6.80
CA TYR A 98 -8.12 6.58 6.58
C TYR A 98 -8.64 6.32 5.17
N LEU A 99 -7.80 6.51 4.14
CA LEU A 99 -8.21 6.23 2.75
C LEU A 99 -8.52 4.74 2.54
N LYS A 100 -7.74 3.82 3.14
CA LYS A 100 -8.04 2.39 3.12
C LYS A 100 -9.39 2.13 3.75
N ASP A 101 -9.61 2.59 4.99
CA ASP A 101 -10.85 2.34 5.73
C ASP A 101 -12.07 2.90 5.00
N LYS A 102 -11.94 4.10 4.45
CA LYS A 102 -12.94 4.74 3.60
C LYS A 102 -13.24 3.91 2.37
N VAL A 103 -12.21 3.47 1.64
CA VAL A 103 -12.37 2.60 0.46
C VAL A 103 -13.10 1.31 0.83
N THR A 104 -12.66 0.61 1.89
CA THR A 104 -13.28 -0.66 2.31
C THR A 104 -14.73 -0.50 2.77
N ALA A 105 -15.09 0.63 3.38
CA ALA A 105 -16.44 0.87 3.88
C ALA A 105 -17.41 1.30 2.79
N ASP A 106 -16.99 2.24 1.93
CA ASP A 106 -17.91 2.99 1.07
C ASP A 106 -17.73 2.70 -0.43
N TYR A 107 -16.53 2.27 -0.85
CA TYR A 107 -16.14 2.20 -2.27
C TYR A 107 -15.79 0.80 -2.76
N PHE A 108 -15.69 -0.18 -1.85
CA PHE A 108 -15.28 -1.55 -2.17
C PHE A 108 -16.51 -2.44 -2.39
N VAL A 109 -16.61 -3.03 -3.58
CA VAL A 109 -17.74 -3.89 -3.95
C VAL A 109 -17.31 -5.35 -3.88
N ALA A 110 -17.70 -6.06 -2.80
CA ALA A 110 -17.35 -7.47 -2.59
C ALA A 110 -18.29 -8.45 -3.31
N SER A 111 -18.29 -8.40 -4.65
CA SER A 111 -19.26 -9.13 -5.50
C SER A 111 -18.94 -10.62 -5.70
N THR A 112 -17.71 -11.06 -5.43
CA THR A 112 -17.22 -12.44 -5.62
C THR A 112 -16.60 -12.97 -4.34
N PRO A 113 -16.45 -14.31 -4.17
CA PRO A 113 -15.77 -14.89 -3.00
C PRO A 113 -14.36 -14.30 -2.79
N ALA A 114 -13.54 -14.24 -3.84
CA ALA A 114 -12.20 -13.67 -3.77
C ALA A 114 -12.20 -12.21 -3.27
N LEU A 115 -13.17 -11.40 -3.70
CA LEU A 115 -13.29 -10.02 -3.23
C LEU A 115 -13.80 -9.91 -1.78
N LYS A 116 -14.58 -10.88 -1.30
CA LYS A 116 -14.98 -10.94 0.11
C LYS A 116 -13.79 -11.29 0.99
N ASP A 117 -12.97 -12.24 0.57
CA ASP A 117 -11.74 -12.62 1.27
C ASP A 117 -10.73 -11.46 1.27
N ASP A 118 -10.61 -10.74 0.14
CA ASP A 118 -9.83 -9.52 0.05
C ASP A 118 -10.36 -8.46 1.03
N LEU A 119 -11.67 -8.18 1.04
CA LEU A 119 -12.27 -7.19 1.96
C LEU A 119 -12.06 -7.56 3.43
N ASP A 120 -12.25 -8.83 3.78
CA ASP A 120 -11.99 -9.34 5.13
C ASP A 120 -10.54 -9.10 5.53
N THR A 121 -9.60 -9.44 4.64
CA THR A 121 -8.17 -9.21 4.87
C THR A 121 -7.85 -7.71 5.03
N LEU A 122 -8.40 -6.85 4.17
CA LEU A 122 -8.18 -5.40 4.22
C LEU A 122 -8.74 -4.74 5.50
N THR A 123 -9.76 -5.34 6.11
CA THR A 123 -10.46 -4.77 7.26
C THR A 123 -9.91 -5.35 8.57
N ASN A 124 -9.75 -6.67 8.61
CA ASN A 124 -9.59 -7.44 9.84
C ASN A 124 -8.17 -7.95 10.07
N ASN A 125 -7.24 -7.83 9.11
CA ASN A 125 -5.85 -8.24 9.32
C ASN A 125 -5.07 -7.17 10.13
N PRO A 126 -4.72 -7.43 11.41
CA PRO A 126 -4.10 -6.44 12.26
C PRO A 126 -2.69 -6.05 11.77
N THR A 127 -1.94 -7.02 11.26
CA THR A 127 -0.59 -6.81 10.76
C THR A 127 -0.58 -5.93 9.51
N LEU A 128 -1.51 -6.16 8.58
CA LEU A 128 -1.68 -5.30 7.42
C LEU A 128 -2.09 -3.89 7.84
N ASN A 129 -3.02 -3.75 8.80
CA ASN A 129 -3.45 -2.45 9.29
C ASN A 129 -2.29 -1.67 9.92
N GLN A 130 -1.43 -2.32 10.71
CA GLN A 130 -0.21 -1.72 11.26
C GLN A 130 0.76 -1.27 10.17
N LEU A 131 0.96 -2.09 9.14
CA LEU A 131 1.83 -1.75 8.01
C LEU A 131 1.31 -0.56 7.19
N VAL A 132 0.00 -0.50 6.94
CA VAL A 132 -0.64 0.61 6.22
C VAL A 132 -0.59 1.90 7.04
N ASP A 133 -0.81 1.81 8.35
CA ASP A 133 -0.68 2.95 9.26
C ASP A 133 0.76 3.49 9.24
N PHE A 134 1.75 2.60 9.36
CA PHE A 134 3.16 2.95 9.23
C PHE A 134 3.48 3.67 7.92
N LEU A 135 3.03 3.15 6.77
CA LEU A 135 3.23 3.80 5.48
C LEU A 135 2.55 5.17 5.40
N GLY A 136 1.39 5.34 6.04
CA GLY A 136 0.70 6.63 6.16
C GLY A 136 1.49 7.62 7.01
N GLU A 137 1.94 7.21 8.20
CA GLU A 137 2.77 8.05 9.07
C GLU A 137 4.08 8.44 8.40
N PHE A 138 4.72 7.50 7.69
CA PHE A 138 5.90 7.76 6.90
C PHE A 138 5.63 8.87 5.87
N GLY A 139 4.60 8.70 5.04
CA GLY A 139 4.28 9.65 3.98
C GLY A 139 4.05 11.07 4.49
N GLN A 140 3.50 11.20 5.69
CA GLN A 140 3.11 12.47 6.29
C GLN A 140 4.21 13.18 7.10
N TYR A 141 5.01 12.44 7.87
CA TYR A 141 5.84 13.04 8.92
C TYR A 141 7.33 12.83 8.73
N SER A 142 7.76 11.90 7.91
CA SER A 142 9.14 11.43 8.00
C SER A 142 10.16 12.22 7.18
N ARG A 143 9.70 12.94 6.15
CA ARG A 143 10.56 13.50 5.09
C ARG A 143 11.61 14.49 5.58
N TYR A 144 11.33 15.18 6.69
CA TYR A 144 12.19 16.23 7.24
C TYR A 144 12.64 15.97 8.68
N TYR A 145 12.52 14.74 9.19
CA TYR A 145 12.83 14.45 10.59
C TYR A 145 14.22 14.94 11.01
N ASN A 146 15.26 14.52 10.29
CA ASN A 146 16.64 14.92 10.60
C ASN A 146 16.83 16.44 10.48
N LEU A 147 16.16 17.09 9.53
CA LEU A 147 16.25 18.54 9.35
C LEU A 147 15.58 19.28 10.53
N ASP A 148 14.41 18.82 10.97
CA ASP A 148 13.71 19.35 12.15
C ASP A 148 14.58 19.21 13.41
N VAL A 149 15.31 18.09 13.56
CA VAL A 149 16.28 17.89 14.65
C VAL A 149 17.43 18.90 14.54
N ILE A 150 18.04 19.06 13.36
CA ILE A 150 19.16 19.98 13.13
C ILE A 150 18.79 21.41 13.51
N ILE A 151 17.61 21.88 13.09
CA ILE A 151 17.16 23.25 13.35
C ILE A 151 16.48 23.41 14.73
N SER A 152 16.43 22.34 15.54
CA SER A 152 15.76 22.31 16.84
C SER A 152 14.31 22.84 16.76
N ASN A 153 13.56 22.39 15.77
CA ASN A 153 12.20 22.88 15.51
C ASN A 153 11.29 22.59 16.72
N PRO A 154 10.84 23.61 17.48
CA PRO A 154 10.02 23.38 18.69
C PRO A 154 8.61 22.87 18.37
N LYS A 155 8.22 22.84 17.09
CA LYS A 155 6.94 22.32 16.59
C LYS A 155 7.11 20.97 15.86
N GLN A 156 8.17 20.22 16.16
CA GLN A 156 8.49 18.96 15.49
C GLN A 156 7.29 18.01 15.53
N LYS A 157 6.70 17.78 14.34
CA LYS A 157 5.70 16.73 14.11
C LYS A 157 6.30 15.51 13.41
N SER A 158 7.54 15.64 12.94
CA SER A 158 8.24 14.57 12.26
C SER A 158 8.60 13.43 13.22
N LYS A 159 8.54 12.19 12.74
CA LYS A 159 8.92 10.99 13.51
C LYS A 159 10.17 10.33 12.94
N ASP A 160 10.97 9.71 13.80
CA ASP A 160 12.13 8.91 13.39
C ASP A 160 11.66 7.63 12.69
N ILE A 161 11.90 7.55 11.38
CA ILE A 161 11.52 6.40 10.54
C ILE A 161 12.16 5.13 11.04
N LYS A 162 13.43 5.21 11.42
CA LYS A 162 14.21 4.03 11.76
C LYS A 162 13.60 3.36 12.99
N GLN A 163 13.29 4.16 14.02
CA GLN A 163 12.60 3.66 15.21
C GLN A 163 11.19 3.13 14.92
N LEU A 164 10.42 3.81 14.04
CA LEU A 164 9.10 3.34 13.66
C LEU A 164 9.16 1.99 12.92
N TRP A 165 10.13 1.84 12.03
CA TRP A 165 10.35 0.61 11.28
C TRP A 165 10.84 -0.52 12.20
N GLU A 166 11.84 -0.27 13.06
CA GLU A 166 12.35 -1.25 14.03
C GLU A 166 11.25 -1.76 14.97
N ARG A 167 10.31 -0.88 15.37
CA ARG A 167 9.13 -1.28 16.14
C ARG A 167 8.22 -2.21 15.32
N LEU A 168 7.92 -1.85 14.07
CA LEU A 168 7.09 -2.68 13.21
C LEU A 168 7.74 -4.05 12.92
N GLU A 169 9.05 -4.10 12.69
CA GLU A 169 9.81 -5.36 12.55
C GLU A 169 9.70 -6.21 13.82
N THR A 170 9.79 -5.57 14.98
CA THR A 170 9.63 -6.25 16.27
C THR A 170 8.22 -6.81 16.42
N ASP A 171 7.19 -6.04 16.08
CA ASP A 171 5.79 -6.48 16.15
C ASP A 171 5.52 -7.64 15.18
N LEU A 172 6.07 -7.57 13.95
CA LEU A 172 6.02 -8.65 12.95
C LEU A 172 6.72 -9.92 13.42
N LEU A 173 7.86 -9.77 14.10
CA LEU A 173 8.61 -10.87 14.68
C LEU A 173 7.83 -11.51 15.83
N LEU A 174 7.30 -10.71 16.76
CA LEU A 174 6.54 -11.18 17.94
C LEU A 174 5.22 -11.85 17.55
N ALA A 175 4.59 -11.42 16.45
CA ALA A 175 3.38 -12.03 15.93
C ALA A 175 3.61 -13.45 15.37
N ASP A 176 4.85 -13.81 15.01
CA ASP A 176 5.22 -15.16 14.60
C ASP A 176 6.07 -15.86 15.66
N LYS A 177 5.41 -16.74 16.41
CA LYS A 177 6.03 -17.51 17.48
C LYS A 177 7.25 -18.32 17.01
N GLU A 178 7.19 -18.96 15.85
CA GLU A 178 8.30 -19.78 15.34
C GLU A 178 9.51 -18.89 15.00
N LEU A 179 9.26 -17.75 14.36
CA LEU A 179 10.31 -16.80 14.01
C LEU A 179 10.94 -16.17 15.25
N PHE A 180 10.11 -15.81 16.24
CA PHE A 180 10.57 -15.25 17.51
C PHE A 180 11.42 -16.24 18.31
N ASP A 181 11.02 -17.51 18.39
CA ASP A 181 11.77 -18.55 19.08
C ASP A 181 13.15 -18.75 18.40
N LYS A 182 13.19 -18.80 17.06
CA LYS A 182 14.46 -18.84 16.28
C LYS A 182 15.34 -17.61 16.56
N PHE A 183 14.75 -16.42 16.63
CA PHE A 183 15.49 -15.20 16.94
C PHE A 183 16.13 -15.27 18.33
N LYS A 184 15.35 -15.64 19.35
CA LYS A 184 15.81 -15.72 20.74
C LYS A 184 16.98 -16.69 20.92
N ASP A 185 16.96 -17.83 20.25
CA ASP A 185 18.02 -18.83 20.36
C ASP A 185 19.33 -18.40 19.69
N ASN A 186 19.23 -17.61 18.62
CA ASN A 186 20.41 -17.11 17.90
C ASN A 186 21.01 -15.83 18.51
N HIS A 187 20.30 -15.13 19.40
CA HIS A 187 20.75 -13.86 20.00
C HIS A 187 21.53 -13.97 21.32
N LYS A 188 21.65 -15.15 21.94
CA LYS A 188 22.27 -15.30 23.28
C LYS A 188 23.80 -15.20 23.31
N ASP A 189 24.48 -15.72 22.29
CA ASP A 189 25.95 -15.68 22.17
C ASP A 189 26.33 -15.52 20.70
N ILE A 190 26.57 -14.30 20.23
CA ILE A 190 26.71 -14.02 18.79
C ILE A 190 28.05 -14.53 18.25
N ASP A 191 28.00 -15.41 17.26
CA ASP A 191 29.12 -15.83 16.41
C ASP A 191 28.78 -15.65 14.93
N LYS A 192 29.71 -16.00 14.02
CA LYS A 192 29.49 -15.86 12.57
C LYS A 192 28.27 -16.66 12.07
N THR A 193 28.07 -17.88 12.57
CA THR A 193 26.95 -18.74 12.17
C THR A 193 25.62 -18.11 12.58
N LYS A 194 25.56 -17.58 13.81
CA LYS A 194 24.38 -16.88 14.33
C LYS A 194 24.11 -15.55 13.64
N LEU A 195 25.14 -14.83 13.20
CA LEU A 195 24.96 -13.63 12.37
C LEU A 195 24.27 -13.96 11.04
N ASP A 196 24.62 -15.07 10.40
CA ASP A 196 23.95 -15.51 9.17
C ASP A 196 22.51 -15.96 9.43
N GLU A 197 22.22 -16.59 10.57
CA GLU A 197 20.84 -16.90 10.98
C GLU A 197 20.01 -15.63 11.27
N ILE A 198 20.57 -14.62 11.93
CA ILE A 198 19.90 -13.33 12.15
C ILE A 198 19.58 -12.65 10.82
N ARG A 199 20.49 -12.69 9.84
CA ARG A 199 20.23 -12.18 8.49
C ARG A 199 19.06 -12.90 7.82
N LYS A 200 19.01 -14.23 7.90
CA LYS A 200 17.89 -15.03 7.37
C LYS A 200 16.56 -14.67 8.05
N ILE A 201 16.56 -14.39 9.35
CA ILE A 201 15.36 -13.95 10.07
C ILE A 201 14.89 -12.60 9.54
N ASN A 202 15.78 -11.63 9.38
CA ASN A 202 15.45 -10.33 8.80
C ASN A 202 14.92 -10.46 7.37
N ASP A 203 15.50 -11.36 6.57
CA ASP A 203 15.01 -11.68 5.23
C ASP A 203 13.58 -12.26 5.26
N GLN A 204 13.26 -13.09 6.25
CA GLN A 204 11.91 -13.62 6.44
C GLN A 204 10.91 -12.54 6.86
N VAL A 205 11.28 -11.63 7.78
CA VAL A 205 10.44 -10.48 8.15
C VAL A 205 10.13 -9.63 6.91
N ARG A 206 11.17 -9.29 6.14
CA ARG A 206 11.03 -8.53 4.90
C ARG A 206 10.14 -9.24 3.87
N THR A 207 10.30 -10.56 3.73
CA THR A 207 9.47 -11.36 2.82
C THR A 207 8.00 -11.31 3.23
N LYS A 208 7.69 -11.39 4.54
CA LYS A 208 6.32 -11.21 5.04
C LYS A 208 5.78 -9.80 4.78
N THR A 209 6.60 -8.77 4.93
CA THR A 209 6.22 -7.40 4.56
C THR A 209 5.85 -7.33 3.08
N ILE A 210 6.66 -7.90 2.19
CA ILE A 210 6.37 -7.96 0.75
C ILE A 210 5.04 -8.67 0.49
N VAL A 211 4.82 -9.84 1.10
CA VAL A 211 3.56 -10.60 0.98
C VAL A 211 2.35 -9.75 1.36
N LEU A 212 2.41 -9.01 2.48
CA LEU A 212 1.32 -8.15 2.91
C LEU A 212 1.05 -7.01 1.92
N LEU A 213 2.10 -6.39 1.36
CA LEU A 213 1.97 -5.33 0.36
C LEU A 213 1.44 -5.86 -0.97
N GLU A 214 1.81 -7.08 -1.36
CA GLU A 214 1.28 -7.76 -2.54
C GLU A 214 -0.20 -8.08 -2.39
N ILE A 215 -0.61 -8.62 -1.24
CA ILE A 215 -2.02 -8.84 -0.90
C ILE A 215 -2.78 -7.53 -0.98
N PHE A 216 -2.22 -6.44 -0.42
CA PHE A 216 -2.84 -5.13 -0.46
C PHE A 216 -3.02 -4.62 -1.90
N ALA A 217 -1.96 -4.64 -2.70
CA ALA A 217 -2.00 -4.22 -4.10
C ALA A 217 -2.98 -5.08 -4.92
N ARG A 218 -2.98 -6.39 -4.72
CA ARG A 218 -3.89 -7.34 -5.36
C ARG A 218 -5.35 -7.02 -5.05
N ALA A 219 -5.69 -6.88 -3.78
CA ALA A 219 -7.05 -6.59 -3.33
C ALA A 219 -7.59 -5.28 -3.94
N LEU A 220 -6.76 -4.22 -3.97
CA LEU A 220 -7.11 -2.94 -4.58
C LEU A 220 -7.25 -3.03 -6.10
N THR A 221 -6.30 -3.67 -6.79
CA THR A 221 -6.34 -3.79 -8.26
C THR A 221 -7.49 -4.66 -8.75
N ARG A 222 -7.93 -5.68 -7.99
CA ARG A 222 -9.12 -6.47 -8.31
C ARG A 222 -10.41 -5.65 -8.33
N GLN A 223 -10.48 -4.51 -7.63
CA GLN A 223 -11.67 -3.63 -7.71
C GLN A 223 -11.85 -3.02 -9.11
N PHE A 224 -10.77 -2.78 -9.86
CA PHE A 224 -10.83 -2.23 -11.20
C PHE A 224 -11.55 -3.16 -12.18
N THR A 225 -11.52 -4.47 -11.94
CA THR A 225 -12.15 -5.48 -12.79
C THR A 225 -13.44 -6.01 -12.19
N PHE A 226 -13.38 -6.56 -10.98
CA PHE A 226 -14.48 -7.27 -10.33
C PHE A 226 -15.31 -6.37 -9.40
N GLY A 227 -14.79 -5.20 -9.02
CA GLY A 227 -15.41 -4.24 -8.11
C GLY A 227 -16.44 -3.30 -8.75
N LYS A 228 -16.85 -3.57 -9.99
CA LYS A 228 -17.85 -2.76 -10.73
C LYS A 228 -17.51 -1.26 -10.80
N LEU A 229 -16.22 -0.92 -10.92
CA LEU A 229 -15.75 0.47 -11.08
C LEU A 229 -15.86 1.00 -12.53
N GLY A 230 -16.80 0.46 -13.31
CA GLY A 230 -17.10 0.90 -14.67
C GLY A 230 -15.89 1.01 -15.59
N GLN A 231 -15.59 2.24 -16.02
CA GLN A 231 -14.50 2.56 -16.95
C GLN A 231 -13.09 2.19 -16.42
N ALA A 232 -12.93 1.87 -15.13
CA ALA A 232 -11.68 1.39 -14.55
C ALA A 232 -11.15 0.11 -15.24
N GLN A 233 -12.03 -0.71 -15.81
CA GLN A 233 -11.65 -1.95 -16.52
C GLN A 233 -10.72 -1.69 -17.72
N ARG A 234 -10.77 -0.49 -18.31
CA ARG A 234 -9.88 -0.09 -19.42
C ARG A 234 -8.39 -0.15 -19.03
N PHE A 235 -8.08 -0.03 -17.74
CA PHE A 235 -6.70 -0.02 -17.23
C PHE A 235 -6.17 -1.40 -16.84
N THR A 236 -6.90 -2.48 -17.15
CA THR A 236 -6.52 -3.86 -16.83
C THR A 236 -5.10 -4.21 -17.28
N GLY A 237 -4.67 -3.70 -18.45
CA GLY A 237 -3.30 -3.90 -18.95
C GLY A 237 -2.23 -3.33 -17.99
N THR A 238 -2.46 -2.15 -17.43
CA THR A 238 -1.54 -1.45 -16.52
C THR A 238 -1.48 -2.12 -15.14
N ILE A 239 -2.62 -2.53 -14.59
CA ILE A 239 -2.70 -3.12 -13.24
C ILE A 239 -2.38 -4.62 -13.21
N ARG A 240 -2.11 -5.23 -14.37
CA ARG A 240 -1.91 -6.67 -14.57
C ARG A 240 -0.88 -7.27 -13.60
N THR A 241 0.15 -6.49 -13.25
CA THR A 241 1.21 -6.88 -12.32
C THR A 241 0.64 -7.45 -11.01
N PHE A 242 -0.35 -6.80 -10.41
CA PHE A 242 -0.89 -7.23 -9.11
C PHE A 242 -2.25 -7.94 -9.24
N LEU A 243 -3.02 -7.65 -10.29
CA LEU A 243 -4.37 -8.17 -10.49
C LEU A 243 -4.44 -9.72 -10.45
N PHE A 244 -3.45 -10.38 -11.08
CA PHE A 244 -3.42 -11.84 -11.24
C PHE A 244 -2.47 -12.54 -10.26
N LEU A 245 -2.08 -11.88 -9.17
CA LEU A 245 -1.34 -12.55 -8.11
C LEU A 245 -2.20 -13.65 -7.48
N ASN A 246 -1.72 -14.89 -7.55
CA ASN A 246 -2.32 -16.00 -6.79
C ASN A 246 -1.59 -16.18 -5.45
N ASP A 247 -2.18 -16.92 -4.52
CA ASP A 247 -1.55 -17.14 -3.21
C ASP A 247 -0.20 -17.85 -3.31
N SER A 248 -0.03 -18.70 -4.34
CA SER A 248 1.25 -19.35 -4.65
C SER A 248 2.34 -18.40 -5.13
N ASP A 249 1.98 -17.21 -5.62
CA ASP A 249 2.94 -16.22 -6.13
C ASP A 249 3.49 -15.30 -5.02
N LEU A 250 2.80 -15.25 -3.88
CA LEU A 250 3.08 -14.28 -2.82
C LEU A 250 4.48 -14.50 -2.22
N GLY A 251 5.26 -13.42 -2.18
CA GLY A 251 6.65 -13.39 -1.72
C GLY A 251 7.65 -14.06 -2.66
N GLN A 252 7.21 -14.62 -3.79
CA GLN A 252 8.07 -15.34 -4.74
C GLN A 252 8.53 -14.48 -5.92
N ARG A 253 7.86 -13.35 -6.17
CA ARG A 253 8.18 -12.51 -7.33
C ARG A 253 9.42 -11.66 -7.08
N ASP A 254 10.30 -11.63 -8.07
CA ASP A 254 11.39 -10.66 -8.11
C ASP A 254 10.94 -9.40 -8.83
N TYR A 255 10.83 -8.30 -8.10
CA TYR A 255 10.44 -6.98 -8.63
C TYR A 255 11.66 -6.17 -9.12
N ARG A 256 12.88 -6.65 -8.88
CA ARG A 256 14.11 -6.01 -9.37
C ARG A 256 14.32 -6.26 -10.86
N GLU A 257 13.77 -7.36 -11.37
CA GLU A 257 13.74 -7.65 -12.78
C GLU A 257 12.58 -6.88 -13.44
N LEU A 258 12.92 -5.85 -14.22
CA LEU A 258 11.96 -5.25 -15.14
C LEU A 258 11.52 -6.33 -16.13
N LYS A 259 10.23 -6.68 -16.14
CA LYS A 259 9.66 -7.43 -17.27
C LYS A 259 9.88 -6.58 -18.52
N LYS A 260 10.85 -7.00 -19.35
CA LYS A 260 11.04 -6.54 -20.72
C LYS A 260 9.82 -6.86 -21.57
#